data_AF-A0A161U0K4-F1
#
_entry.id   AF-A0A161U0K4-F1
#
_cell.length_a   1.000
_cell.length_b   1.000
_cell.length_c   1.000
_cell.angle_alpha   90.00
_cell.angle_beta   90.00
_cell.angle_gamma   90.00
#
_symmetry.space_group_name_H-M   'P 1'
#
loop_
_entity.id
_entity.type
_entity.pdbx_description
1 polymer ?
#
loop_
_entity_poly.entity_id
_entity_poly.type
_entity_poly.pdbx_seq_one_letter_code
_entity_poly.pdbx_strand_id
1 'polypeptide(L)'
;MHSRYEIGLEQYALTVFVEARLTLEMGQTSILPAAVRYQTELAQNVSALKAAGVDADMTALEAVTVPLGELKAALASLKSALESDPGGDALAEAEHAKEALLPAMAAVRSAADVLEAMVADDLWPLPTYQEMLYIL
;
A
#
# COMPACT_ATOMS: atom_id res chain seq x y z
N MET A 1 38.14 -10.15 3.81
CA MET A 1 37.06 -10.45 2.85
C MET A 1 35.70 -10.45 3.54
N HIS A 2 35.57 -11.03 4.73
CA HIS A 2 34.34 -11.03 5.54
C HIS A 2 33.77 -9.64 5.86
N SER A 3 34.59 -8.67 6.24
CA SER A 3 34.10 -7.31 6.53
C SER A 3 33.38 -6.62 5.35
N ARG A 4 33.78 -6.85 4.10
CA ARG A 4 33.07 -6.27 2.93
C ARG A 4 31.73 -6.96 2.68
N TYR A 5 31.63 -8.23 3.02
CA TYR A 5 30.40 -9.00 2.89
C TYR A 5 29.37 -8.56 3.94
N GLU A 6 29.79 -8.46 5.20
CA GLU A 6 28.94 -7.99 6.31
C GLU A 6 28.42 -6.57 6.05
N ILE A 7 29.29 -5.63 5.67
CA ILE A 7 28.87 -4.26 5.33
C ILE A 7 27.83 -4.26 4.18
N GLY A 8 27.99 -5.15 3.19
CA GLY A 8 27.05 -5.27 2.09
C GLY A 8 25.67 -5.75 2.54
N LEU A 9 25.62 -6.72 3.47
CA LEU A 9 24.37 -7.22 4.05
C LEU A 9 23.66 -6.15 4.88
N GLU A 10 24.40 -5.44 5.74
CA GLU A 10 23.85 -4.34 6.53
C GLU A 10 23.27 -3.23 5.64
N GLN A 11 23.99 -2.83 4.60
CA GLN A 11 23.52 -1.81 3.67
C GLN A 11 22.26 -2.26 2.92
N TYR A 12 22.22 -3.52 2.48
CA TYR A 12 21.03 -4.10 1.85
C TYR A 12 19.84 -4.08 2.80
N ALA A 13 20.00 -4.64 4.01
CA ALA A 13 18.92 -4.70 5.00
C ALA A 13 18.41 -3.30 5.33
N LEU A 14 19.31 -2.36 5.65
CA LEU A 14 18.96 -0.98 5.98
C LEU A 14 18.18 -0.29 4.86
N THR A 15 18.59 -0.49 3.60
CA THR A 15 17.90 0.10 2.43
C THR A 15 16.46 -0.40 2.37
N VAL A 16 16.25 -1.72 2.45
CA VAL A 16 14.91 -2.33 2.41
C VAL A 16 14.07 -1.89 3.61
N PHE A 17 14.64 -1.77 4.81
CA PHE A 17 13.93 -1.27 5.99
C PHE A 17 13.44 0.17 5.82
N VAL A 18 14.25 1.05 5.23
CA VAL A 18 13.86 2.43 4.94
C VAL A 18 12.73 2.46 3.91
N GLU A 19 12.86 1.72 2.82
CA GLU A 19 11.82 1.62 1.78
C GLU A 19 10.51 1.04 2.32
N ALA A 20 10.58 0.03 3.18
CA ALA A 20 9.43 -0.56 3.84
C ALA A 20 8.71 0.44 4.75
N ARG A 21 9.46 1.24 5.52
CA ARG A 21 8.90 2.31 6.37
C ARG A 21 8.21 3.37 5.54
N LEU A 22 8.84 3.82 4.45
CA LEU A 22 8.25 4.79 3.53
C LEU A 22 6.98 4.24 2.87
N THR A 23 6.99 2.97 2.45
CA THR A 23 5.83 2.29 1.87
C THR A 23 4.66 2.25 2.87
N LEU A 24 4.93 1.93 4.13
CA LEU A 24 3.92 1.93 5.18
C LEU A 24 3.37 3.34 5.42
N GLU A 25 4.25 4.34 5.52
CA GLU A 25 3.87 5.74 5.74
C GLU A 25 2.98 6.27 4.60
N MET A 26 3.41 6.10 3.35
CA MET A 26 2.65 6.52 2.17
C MET A 26 1.30 5.79 2.08
N GLY A 27 1.31 4.48 2.33
CA GLY A 27 0.10 3.66 2.34
C GLY A 27 -0.90 4.11 3.39
N GLN A 28 -0.46 4.45 4.60
CA GLN A 28 -1.33 4.85 5.71
C GLN A 28 -1.81 6.30 5.62
N THR A 29 -0.95 7.21 5.15
CA THR A 29 -1.22 8.66 5.25
C THR A 29 -1.76 9.26 3.95
N SER A 30 -1.51 8.63 2.81
CA SER A 30 -1.91 9.14 1.50
C SER A 30 -2.92 8.21 0.81
N ILE A 31 -2.52 6.97 0.53
CA ILE A 31 -3.32 6.05 -0.31
C ILE A 31 -4.61 5.61 0.42
N LEU A 32 -4.49 5.12 1.64
CA LEU A 32 -5.65 4.61 2.39
C LEU A 32 -6.72 5.70 2.64
N PRO A 33 -6.39 6.92 3.08
CA PRO A 33 -7.38 7.99 3.23
C PRO A 33 -8.07 8.36 1.92
N ALA A 34 -7.34 8.42 0.79
CA ALA A 34 -7.92 8.73 -0.52
C ALA A 34 -8.96 7.67 -0.93
N ALA A 35 -8.61 6.39 -0.81
CA ALA A 35 -9.51 5.29 -1.16
C ALA A 35 -10.75 5.21 -0.23
N VAL A 36 -10.60 5.51 1.08
CA VAL A 36 -11.73 5.58 2.02
C VAL A 36 -12.67 6.74 1.68
N ARG A 37 -12.13 7.90 1.27
CA ARG A 37 -12.95 9.05 0.85
C ARG A 37 -13.77 8.70 -0.39
N TYR A 38 -13.14 8.09 -1.39
CA TYR A 38 -13.85 7.63 -2.58
C TYR A 38 -14.94 6.60 -2.27
N GLN A 39 -14.64 5.60 -1.43
CA GLN A 39 -15.65 4.64 -0.96
C GLN A 39 -16.84 5.33 -0.27
N THR A 40 -16.56 6.38 0.50
CA THR A 40 -17.61 7.17 1.20
C THR A 40 -18.50 7.91 0.20
N GLU A 41 -17.92 8.51 -0.85
CA GLU A 41 -18.69 9.20 -1.90
C GLU A 41 -19.61 8.22 -2.66
N LEU A 42 -19.09 7.04 -3.01
CA LEU A 42 -19.89 5.97 -3.63
C LEU A 42 -21.06 5.55 -2.71
N ALA A 43 -20.79 5.33 -1.42
CA ALA A 43 -21.81 4.94 -0.46
C ALA A 43 -22.88 6.03 -0.26
N GLN A 44 -22.48 7.31 -0.23
CA GLN A 44 -23.40 8.45 -0.16
C GLN A 44 -24.28 8.54 -1.40
N ASN A 45 -23.71 8.34 -2.59
CA ASN A 45 -24.46 8.32 -3.85
C ASN A 45 -25.52 7.21 -3.84
N VAL A 46 -25.12 5.98 -3.50
CA VAL A 46 -26.05 4.83 -3.40
C VAL A 46 -27.17 5.11 -2.40
N SER A 47 -26.86 5.69 -1.25
CA SER A 47 -27.85 6.05 -0.23
C SER A 47 -28.84 7.10 -0.75
N ALA A 48 -28.35 8.14 -1.42
CA ALA A 48 -29.19 9.20 -1.99
C ALA A 48 -30.13 8.68 -3.09
N LEU A 49 -29.65 7.79 -3.96
CA LEU A 49 -30.48 7.16 -5.00
C LEU A 49 -31.60 6.30 -4.39
N LYS A 50 -31.28 5.48 -3.39
CA LYS A 50 -32.28 4.68 -2.66
C LYS A 50 -33.31 5.56 -1.97
N ALA A 51 -32.88 6.66 -1.34
CA ALA A 51 -33.79 7.62 -0.71
C ALA A 51 -34.71 8.32 -1.72
N ALA A 52 -34.24 8.53 -2.95
CA ALA A 52 -35.04 9.06 -4.05
C ALA A 52 -35.95 8.02 -4.72
N GLY A 53 -35.93 6.75 -4.28
CA GLY A 53 -36.72 5.67 -4.86
C GLY A 53 -36.17 5.12 -6.18
N VAL A 54 -34.91 5.40 -6.49
CA VAL A 54 -34.19 4.89 -7.67
C VAL A 54 -33.42 3.62 -7.26
N ASP A 55 -33.43 2.61 -8.13
CA ASP A 55 -32.61 1.42 -7.92
C ASP A 55 -31.13 1.80 -8.09
N ALA A 56 -30.34 1.59 -7.04
CA ALA A 56 -28.97 2.07 -6.95
C ALA A 56 -27.99 0.94 -7.26
N ASP A 57 -27.11 1.15 -8.24
CA ASP A 57 -26.04 0.22 -8.57
C ASP A 57 -24.97 0.21 -7.47
N MET A 58 -24.76 -0.95 -6.84
CA MET A 58 -23.75 -1.14 -5.80
C MET A 58 -22.45 -1.73 -6.33
N THR A 59 -22.37 -2.06 -7.62
CA THR A 59 -21.23 -2.76 -8.23
C THR A 59 -19.91 -2.03 -8.00
N ALA A 60 -19.90 -0.70 -8.21
CA ALA A 60 -18.69 0.11 -8.00
C ALA A 60 -18.26 0.15 -6.53
N LEU A 61 -19.21 0.25 -5.60
CA LEU A 61 -18.94 0.27 -4.17
C LEU A 61 -18.37 -1.07 -3.69
N GLU A 62 -18.97 -2.18 -4.13
CA GLU A 62 -18.48 -3.53 -3.81
C GLU A 62 -17.08 -3.77 -4.39
N ALA A 63 -16.85 -3.35 -5.64
CA ALA A 63 -15.57 -3.50 -6.30
C ALA A 63 -14.44 -2.76 -5.58
N VAL A 64 -14.68 -1.56 -5.03
CA VAL A 64 -13.66 -0.80 -4.27
C VAL A 64 -13.46 -1.35 -2.85
N THR A 65 -14.49 -1.97 -2.28
CA THR A 65 -14.46 -2.45 -0.89
C THR A 65 -13.46 -3.58 -0.68
N VAL A 66 -13.32 -4.49 -1.66
CA VAL A 66 -12.40 -5.64 -1.56
C VAL A 66 -10.93 -5.19 -1.56
N PRO A 67 -10.43 -4.45 -2.57
CA PRO A 67 -9.03 -3.96 -2.59
C PRO A 67 -8.70 -3.06 -1.40
N LEU A 68 -9.67 -2.28 -0.91
CA LEU A 68 -9.48 -1.47 0.29
C LEU A 68 -9.25 -2.33 1.54
N GLY A 69 -9.95 -3.46 1.66
CA GLY A 69 -9.72 -4.44 2.71
C GLY A 69 -8.35 -5.10 2.60
N GLU A 70 -7.96 -5.49 1.39
CA GLU A 70 -6.65 -6.05 1.09
C GLU A 70 -5.52 -5.08 1.42
N LEU A 71 -5.64 -3.80 1.05
CA LEU A 71 -4.67 -2.76 1.39
C LEU A 71 -4.51 -2.63 2.92
N LYS A 72 -5.62 -2.59 3.68
CA LYS A 72 -5.56 -2.51 5.15
C LYS A 72 -4.86 -3.72 5.75
N ALA A 73 -5.16 -4.93 5.25
CA ALA A 73 -4.51 -6.16 5.71
C ALA A 73 -3.02 -6.16 5.38
N ALA A 74 -2.64 -5.79 4.16
CA ALA A 74 -1.25 -5.71 3.71
C ALA A 74 -0.44 -4.69 4.53
N LEU A 75 -1.01 -3.52 4.82
CA LEU A 75 -0.37 -2.50 5.67
C LEU A 75 -0.18 -3.00 7.11
N ALA A 76 -1.14 -3.75 7.65
CA ALA A 76 -1.01 -4.36 8.97
C ALA A 76 0.09 -5.43 9.00
N SER A 77 0.17 -6.29 7.97
CA SER A 77 1.23 -7.28 7.82
C SER A 77 2.62 -6.62 7.67
N LEU A 78 2.75 -5.59 6.83
CA LEU A 78 3.99 -4.84 6.66
C LEU A 78 4.44 -4.18 7.98
N LYS A 79 3.49 -3.57 8.71
CA LYS A 79 3.77 -3.01 10.04
C LYS A 79 4.27 -4.08 11.01
N SER A 80 3.61 -5.24 11.06
CA SER A 80 4.05 -6.34 11.92
C SER A 80 5.43 -6.87 11.54
N ALA A 81 5.75 -6.93 10.25
CA ALA A 81 7.07 -7.35 9.77
C ALA A 81 8.16 -6.34 10.12
N LEU A 82 7.84 -5.03 10.10
CA LEU A 82 8.74 -3.95 10.52
C LEU A 82 8.99 -3.92 12.03
N GLU A 83 8.00 -4.33 12.83
CA GLU A 83 8.11 -4.42 14.30
C GLU A 83 8.76 -5.72 14.77
N SER A 84 8.86 -6.72 13.89
CA SER A 84 9.57 -7.98 14.17
C SER A 84 11.07 -7.72 14.26
N ASP A 85 11.66 -8.09 15.39
CA ASP A 85 13.10 -8.16 15.55
C ASP A 85 13.58 -9.51 15.00
N PRO A 86 14.30 -9.55 13.86
CA PRO A 86 14.81 -10.82 13.34
C PRO A 86 15.84 -11.44 14.28
N GLY A 87 16.45 -10.66 15.18
CA GLY A 87 17.56 -11.07 16.03
C GLY A 87 18.78 -11.53 15.22
N GLY A 88 19.92 -11.69 15.89
CA GLY A 88 21.10 -12.27 15.27
C GLY A 88 22.04 -11.26 14.60
N ASP A 89 22.70 -11.69 13.53
CA ASP A 89 23.75 -10.95 12.82
C ASP A 89 23.21 -10.31 11.52
N ALA A 90 24.09 -9.61 10.78
CA ALA A 90 23.73 -8.92 9.54
C ALA A 90 23.08 -9.83 8.48
N LEU A 91 23.33 -11.15 8.52
CA LEU A 91 22.70 -12.09 7.59
C LEU A 91 21.22 -12.30 7.94
N ALA A 92 20.90 -12.45 9.22
CA ALA A 92 19.51 -12.60 9.67
C ALA A 92 18.65 -11.37 9.33
N GLU A 93 19.22 -10.16 9.47
CA GLU A 93 18.54 -8.93 9.05
C GLU A 93 18.28 -8.89 7.54
N ALA A 94 19.26 -9.30 6.73
CA ALA A 94 19.12 -9.37 5.28
C ALA A 94 18.11 -10.44 4.84
N GLU A 95 18.08 -11.59 5.50
CA GLU A 95 17.08 -12.64 5.25
C GLU A 95 15.67 -12.15 5.59
N HIS A 96 15.48 -11.50 6.73
CA HIS A 96 14.19 -10.91 7.10
C HIS A 96 13.72 -9.83 6.12
N ALA A 97 14.63 -8.97 5.68
CA ALA A 97 14.34 -7.98 4.65
C ALA A 97 13.83 -8.65 3.35
N LYS A 98 14.48 -9.73 2.92
CA LYS A 98 14.13 -10.47 1.72
C LYS A 98 12.83 -11.26 1.86
N GLU A 99 12.63 -11.95 2.98
CA GLU A 99 11.58 -12.97 3.14
C GLU A 99 10.30 -12.43 3.77
N ALA A 100 10.38 -11.34 4.56
CA ALA A 100 9.23 -10.73 5.21
C ALA A 100 8.90 -9.35 4.64
N LEU A 101 9.88 -8.43 4.55
CA LEU A 101 9.61 -7.04 4.16
C LEU A 101 9.27 -6.90 2.67
N LEU A 102 10.08 -7.47 1.77
CA LEU A 102 9.84 -7.35 0.32
C LEU A 102 8.47 -7.93 -0.11
N PRO A 103 8.05 -9.13 0.34
CA PRO A 103 6.73 -9.64 -0.01
C PRO A 103 5.59 -8.80 0.58
N ALA A 104 5.75 -8.29 1.81
CA ALA A 104 4.75 -7.42 2.42
C ALA A 104 4.61 -6.08 1.69
N MET A 105 5.73 -5.46 1.27
CA MET A 105 5.71 -4.27 0.42
C MET A 105 5.05 -4.55 -0.93
N ALA A 106 5.34 -5.69 -1.55
CA ALA A 106 4.73 -6.08 -2.82
C ALA A 106 3.21 -6.25 -2.70
N ALA A 107 2.72 -6.79 -1.58
CA ALA A 107 1.29 -6.91 -1.30
C ALA A 107 0.62 -5.53 -1.16
N VAL A 108 1.26 -4.59 -0.43
CA VAL A 108 0.77 -3.21 -0.33
C VAL A 108 0.70 -2.56 -1.71
N ARG A 109 1.76 -2.72 -2.52
CA ARG A 109 1.81 -2.20 -3.89
C ARG A 109 0.70 -2.77 -4.76
N SER A 110 0.53 -4.08 -4.77
CA SER A 110 -0.52 -4.73 -5.59
C SER A 110 -1.92 -4.22 -5.24
N ALA A 111 -2.22 -4.03 -3.95
CA ALA A 111 -3.52 -3.49 -3.55
C ALA A 111 -3.67 -2.00 -3.91
N ALA A 112 -2.60 -1.22 -3.81
CA ALA A 112 -2.58 0.19 -4.20
C ALA A 112 -2.76 0.37 -5.71
N ASP A 113 -2.08 -0.41 -6.54
CA ASP A 113 -2.15 -0.35 -8.01
C ASP A 113 -3.59 -0.67 -8.50
N VAL A 114 -4.30 -1.59 -7.83
CA VAL A 114 -5.72 -1.85 -8.14
C VAL A 114 -6.60 -0.66 -7.75
N LEU A 115 -6.35 -0.03 -6.60
CA LEU A 115 -7.10 1.15 -6.17
C LEU A 115 -6.83 2.37 -7.06
N GLU A 116 -5.61 2.55 -7.57
CA GLU A 116 -5.24 3.61 -8.51
C GLU A 116 -6.14 3.62 -9.76
N ALA A 117 -6.43 2.44 -10.30
CA ALA A 117 -7.27 2.29 -11.49
C ALA A 117 -8.77 2.52 -11.23
N MET A 118 -9.19 2.61 -9.97
CA MET A 118 -10.60 2.66 -9.56
C MET A 118 -11.00 3.97 -8.89
N VAL A 119 -10.10 4.55 -8.10
CA VAL A 119 -10.33 5.81 -7.39
C VAL A 119 -10.33 6.97 -8.38
N ALA A 120 -11.18 7.96 -8.14
CA ALA A 120 -11.22 9.15 -8.98
C ALA A 120 -9.89 9.92 -8.92
N ASP A 121 -9.45 10.41 -10.08
CA ASP A 121 -8.16 11.10 -10.30
C ASP A 121 -7.97 12.31 -9.37
N ASP A 122 -9.04 13.06 -9.11
CA ASP A 122 -9.03 14.23 -8.23
C ASP A 122 -8.82 13.91 -6.74
N LEU A 123 -9.10 12.67 -6.34
CA LEU A 123 -8.87 12.17 -4.99
C LEU A 123 -7.53 11.43 -4.86
N TRP A 124 -6.92 11.00 -5.96
CA TRP A 124 -5.69 10.23 -5.93
C TRP A 124 -4.48 11.13 -5.66
N PRO A 125 -3.71 10.90 -4.58
CA PRO A 125 -2.70 11.86 -4.12
C PRO A 125 -1.34 11.71 -4.82
N LEU A 126 -1.15 10.65 -5.60
CA LEU A 126 0.12 10.35 -6.25
C LEU A 126 0.00 10.59 -7.76
N PRO A 127 1.04 11.16 -8.40
CA PRO A 127 1.05 11.25 -9.86
C PRO A 127 1.07 9.83 -10.44
N THR A 128 0.23 9.61 -11.44
CA THR A 128 0.22 8.37 -12.20
C THR A 128 1.52 8.21 -12.99
N TYR A 129 1.87 6.98 -13.36
CA TYR A 129 3.05 6.73 -14.20
C TYR A 129 3.01 7.51 -15.52
N GLN A 130 1.83 7.72 -16.09
CA GLN A 130 1.68 8.49 -17.32
C GLN A 130 2.05 9.97 -17.12
N GLU A 131 1.63 10.56 -16.01
CA GLU A 131 1.97 11.96 -15.68
C GLU A 131 3.47 12.11 -15.40
N MET A 132 4.05 11.18 -14.64
CA MET A 132 5.49 11.18 -14.35
C MET A 132 6.36 11.06 -15.60
N LEU A 133 5.91 10.31 -16.60
CA LEU A 133 6.69 10.04 -17.82
C LEU A 133 6.52 11.10 -18.91
N TYR A 134 5.40 11.84 -18.94
CA TYR A 134 5.05 12.67 -20.11
C TYR A 134 4.60 14.11 -19.80
N ILE A 135 4.33 14.48 -18.53
CA ILE A 135 3.64 15.74 -18.20
C ILE A 135 4.46 16.67 -17.27
N LEU A 136 5.67 16.27 -16.85
CA LEU A 136 6.58 17.12 -16.06
C LEU A 136 7.25 18.24 -16.88
#